data_AF-A0A955H2H8-F1
#
_entry.id   AF-A0A955H2H8-F1
#
_cell.length_a   1.000
_cell.length_b   1.000
_cell.length_c   1.000
_cell.angle_alpha   90.00
_cell.angle_beta   90.00
_cell.angle_gamma   90.00
#
_symmetry.space_group_name_H-M   'P 1'
#
loop_
_entity.id
_entity.type
_entity.pdbx_description
1 polymer ?
#
loop_
_entity_poly.entity_id
_entity_poly.type
_entity_poly.pdbx_seq_one_letter_code
_entity_poly.pdbx_strand_id
1 'polypeptide(L)'
;MKQIQLQTTQSGLQRIISNMSYMRKEKNRLAVRQVVIRRALKKVEDQLNQCEDIDEILSLQDTADNLCSISSDLESFRDHLEIELDKIRRGVEALSSLPNEAGFVSFQAYIIEDTELAIKNLLNVRSYYDQVVESIKAMKDESVG
;
A
#
# COMPACT_ATOMS: atom_id res chain seq x y z
N MET A 1 -35.77 15.04 15.34
CA MET A 1 -34.57 14.28 15.78
C MET A 1 -34.26 13.08 14.88
N LYS A 2 -35.22 12.23 14.49
CA LYS A 2 -34.99 11.07 13.59
C LYS A 2 -34.33 11.39 12.22
N GLN A 3 -34.62 12.54 11.62
CA GLN A 3 -34.10 12.90 10.28
C GLN A 3 -32.58 13.21 10.27
N ILE A 4 -32.06 13.80 11.36
CA ILE A 4 -30.63 14.13 11.51
C ILE A 4 -29.81 12.85 11.76
N GLN A 5 -30.38 11.87 12.47
CA GLN A 5 -29.76 10.58 12.80
C GLN A 5 -29.68 9.61 11.62
N LEU A 6 -30.68 9.61 10.73
CA LEU A 6 -30.63 8.87 9.45
C LEU A 6 -29.57 9.42 8.50
N GLN A 7 -29.35 10.73 8.50
CA GLN A 7 -28.28 11.35 7.71
C GLN A 7 -26.88 11.01 8.22
N THR A 8 -26.71 10.85 9.54
CA THR A 8 -25.40 10.50 10.16
C THR A 8 -25.01 9.04 9.92
N THR A 9 -25.97 8.12 9.88
CA THR A 9 -25.72 6.69 9.61
C THR A 9 -25.44 6.42 8.13
N GLN A 10 -26.14 7.11 7.21
CA GLN A 10 -25.80 7.09 5.78
C GLN A 10 -24.43 7.73 5.49
N SER A 11 -24.08 8.82 6.16
CA SER A 11 -22.78 9.47 5.97
C SER A 11 -21.62 8.62 6.51
N GLY A 12 -21.83 7.86 7.59
CA GLY A 12 -20.83 6.93 8.13
C GLY A 12 -20.50 5.77 7.19
N LEU A 13 -21.52 5.12 6.60
CA LEU A 13 -21.29 4.06 5.61
C LEU A 13 -20.61 4.59 4.35
N GLN A 14 -21.01 5.78 3.88
CA GLN A 14 -20.33 6.45 2.77
C GLN A 14 -18.86 6.74 3.06
N ARG A 15 -18.53 7.12 4.31
CA ARG A 15 -17.14 7.32 4.74
C ARG A 15 -16.35 6.02 4.73
N ILE A 16 -16.90 4.91 5.24
CA ILE A 16 -16.25 3.59 5.16
C ILE A 16 -15.99 3.19 3.70
N ILE A 17 -17.00 3.33 2.83
CA ILE A 17 -16.85 3.01 1.40
C ILE A 17 -15.78 3.88 0.74
N SER A 18 -15.74 5.17 1.10
CA SER A 18 -14.73 6.12 0.60
C SER A 18 -13.32 5.71 1.06
N ASN A 19 -13.17 5.33 2.33
CA ASN A 19 -11.91 4.86 2.88
C ASN A 19 -11.43 3.58 2.19
N MET A 20 -12.31 2.59 2.01
CA MET A 20 -11.99 1.36 1.25
C MET A 20 -11.57 1.67 -0.19
N SER A 21 -12.27 2.60 -0.86
CA SER A 21 -11.94 3.02 -2.22
C SER A 21 -10.56 3.67 -2.27
N TYR A 22 -10.22 4.51 -1.29
CA TYR A 22 -8.89 5.09 -1.15
C TYR A 22 -7.81 4.03 -0.98
N MET A 23 -8.00 3.12 -0.02
CA MET A 23 -7.08 2.02 0.25
C MET A 23 -6.83 1.15 -1.00
N ARG A 24 -7.88 0.84 -1.78
CA ARG A 24 -7.74 0.12 -3.07
C ARG A 24 -6.93 0.89 -4.10
N LYS A 25 -7.15 2.21 -4.22
CA LYS A 25 -6.36 3.06 -5.12
C LYS A 25 -4.89 3.07 -4.71
N GLU A 26 -4.59 3.17 -3.43
CA GLU A 26 -3.22 3.12 -2.93
C GLU A 26 -2.57 1.74 -3.14
N LYS A 27 -3.31 0.63 -2.95
CA LYS A 27 -2.82 -0.72 -3.30
C LYS A 27 -2.36 -0.80 -4.76
N ASN A 28 -3.14 -0.24 -5.68
CA ASN A 28 -2.83 -0.24 -7.10
C ASN A 28 -1.61 0.66 -7.41
N ARG A 29 -1.51 1.81 -6.75
CA ARG A 29 -0.34 2.70 -6.83
C ARG A 29 0.93 2.01 -6.35
N LEU A 30 0.87 1.26 -5.26
CA LEU A 30 1.97 0.44 -4.75
C LEU A 30 2.36 -0.66 -5.74
N ALA A 31 1.39 -1.30 -6.42
CA ALA A 31 1.67 -2.28 -7.46
C ALA A 31 2.50 -1.70 -8.62
N VAL A 32 2.20 -0.47 -9.04
CA VAL A 32 2.97 0.22 -10.09
C VAL A 32 4.41 0.45 -9.66
N ARG A 33 4.65 0.83 -8.40
CA ARG A 33 6.02 1.02 -7.86
C ARG A 33 6.79 -0.29 -7.80
N GLN A 34 6.12 -1.39 -7.43
CA GLN A 34 6.72 -2.72 -7.45
C GLN A 34 7.21 -3.12 -8.85
N VAL A 35 6.45 -2.79 -9.89
CA VAL A 35 6.89 -3.01 -11.28
C VAL A 35 8.15 -2.21 -11.60
N VAL A 36 8.28 -0.97 -11.11
CA VAL A 36 9.49 -0.17 -11.30
C VAL A 36 10.70 -0.79 -10.60
N ILE A 37 10.52 -1.23 -9.36
CA ILE A 37 11.59 -1.88 -8.56
C ILE A 37 12.02 -3.19 -9.24
N ARG A 38 11.09 -4.06 -9.63
CA ARG A 38 11.39 -5.32 -10.33
C ARG A 38 12.12 -5.09 -11.67
N ARG A 39 11.76 -4.03 -12.42
CA ARG A 39 12.48 -3.65 -13.64
C ARG A 39 13.89 -3.15 -13.36
N ALA A 40 14.13 -2.47 -12.24
CA ALA A 40 15.46 -2.05 -11.84
C ALA A 40 16.31 -3.25 -11.42
N LEU A 41 15.76 -4.14 -10.59
CA LEU A 41 16.40 -5.40 -10.21
C LEU A 41 16.85 -6.19 -11.43
N LYS A 42 15.94 -6.38 -12.40
CA LYS A 42 16.27 -7.12 -13.62
C LYS A 42 17.44 -6.52 -14.40
N LYS A 43 17.54 -5.18 -14.44
CA LYS A 43 18.67 -4.50 -15.10
C LYS A 43 19.99 -4.74 -14.35
N VAL A 44 19.98 -4.67 -13.03
CA VAL A 44 21.16 -4.95 -12.20
C VAL A 44 21.61 -6.40 -12.36
N GLU A 45 20.67 -7.35 -12.39
CA GLU A 45 20.95 -8.75 -12.70
C GLU A 45 21.56 -8.94 -14.10
N ASP A 46 21.06 -8.21 -15.10
CA ASP A 46 21.62 -8.25 -16.45
C ASP A 46 23.05 -7.68 -16.51
N GLN A 47 23.34 -6.61 -15.74
CA GLN A 47 24.68 -6.04 -15.59
C GLN A 47 25.63 -7.02 -14.89
N LEU A 48 25.18 -7.66 -13.81
CA LEU A 48 25.95 -8.69 -13.10
C LEU A 48 26.42 -9.82 -14.01
N ASN A 49 25.56 -10.26 -14.94
CA ASN A 49 25.89 -11.34 -15.87
C ASN A 49 26.94 -10.94 -16.93
N GLN A 50 27.21 -9.65 -17.10
CA GLN A 50 28.13 -9.10 -18.11
C GLN A 50 29.37 -8.46 -17.48
N CYS A 51 29.38 -8.28 -16.16
CA CYS A 51 30.47 -7.65 -15.44
C CYS A 51 31.57 -8.67 -15.15
N GLU A 52 32.81 -8.29 -15.41
CA GLU A 52 34.02 -9.09 -15.14
C GLU A 52 34.86 -8.50 -14.00
N ASP A 53 34.55 -7.28 -13.55
CA ASP A 53 35.23 -6.59 -12.46
C ASP A 53 34.65 -7.02 -11.10
N ILE A 54 35.51 -7.54 -10.22
CA ILE A 54 35.10 -8.10 -8.93
C ILE A 54 34.50 -7.04 -8.00
N ASP A 55 35.07 -5.84 -7.97
CA ASP A 55 34.59 -4.78 -7.09
C ASP A 55 33.23 -4.25 -7.56
N GLU A 56 33.04 -4.15 -8.88
CA GLU A 56 31.75 -3.80 -9.49
C GLU A 56 30.70 -4.91 -9.26
N ILE A 57 31.08 -6.19 -9.38
CA ILE A 57 30.21 -7.33 -9.08
C ILE A 57 29.68 -7.26 -7.65
N LEU A 58 30.54 -6.98 -6.66
CA LEU A 58 30.14 -6.88 -5.26
C LEU A 58 29.13 -5.73 -5.05
N SER A 59 29.40 -4.56 -5.63
CA SER A 59 28.50 -3.41 -5.56
C SER A 59 27.12 -3.68 -6.21
N LEU A 60 27.12 -4.33 -7.37
CA LEU A 60 25.89 -4.70 -8.07
C LEU A 60 25.12 -5.80 -7.32
N GLN A 61 25.79 -6.74 -6.66
CA GLN A 61 25.16 -7.75 -5.80
C GLN A 61 24.45 -7.10 -4.62
N ASP A 62 25.11 -6.19 -3.90
CA ASP A 62 24.49 -5.44 -2.80
C ASP A 62 23.25 -4.66 -3.28
N THR A 63 23.34 -4.06 -4.47
CA THR A 63 22.21 -3.35 -5.08
C THR A 63 21.05 -4.31 -5.42
N ALA A 64 21.34 -5.46 -6.00
CA ALA A 64 20.34 -6.47 -6.34
C ALA A 64 19.63 -7.01 -5.08
N ASP A 65 20.38 -7.35 -4.04
CA ASP A 65 19.84 -7.87 -2.78
C ASP A 65 18.94 -6.84 -2.10
N ASN A 66 19.35 -5.58 -2.07
CA ASN A 66 18.53 -4.48 -1.55
C ASN A 66 17.23 -4.31 -2.34
N LEU A 67 17.28 -4.29 -3.67
CA LEU A 67 16.08 -4.17 -4.51
C LEU A 67 15.15 -5.39 -4.38
N CYS A 68 15.71 -6.59 -4.22
CA CYS A 68 14.96 -7.83 -4.00
C CYS A 68 14.22 -7.78 -2.66
N SER A 69 14.91 -7.39 -1.59
CA SER A 69 14.35 -7.20 -0.25
C SER A 69 13.22 -6.18 -0.25
N ILE A 70 13.47 -4.98 -0.80
CA ILE A 70 12.48 -3.90 -0.90
C ILE A 70 11.26 -4.32 -1.73
N SER A 71 11.46 -5.07 -2.83
CA SER A 71 10.34 -5.60 -3.63
C SER A 71 9.49 -6.60 -2.85
N SER A 72 10.12 -7.42 -2.01
CA SER A 72 9.45 -8.45 -1.19
C SER A 72 8.67 -7.84 -0.03
N ASP A 73 9.22 -6.81 0.60
CA ASP A 73 8.53 -6.02 1.63
C ASP A 73 7.29 -5.33 1.05
N LEU A 74 7.40 -4.76 -0.15
CA LEU A 74 6.28 -4.13 -0.84
C LEU A 74 5.18 -5.13 -1.20
N GLU A 75 5.56 -6.32 -1.64
CA GLU A 75 4.63 -7.43 -1.92
C GLU A 75 3.85 -7.81 -0.66
N SER A 76 4.60 -8.09 0.41
CA SER A 76 4.04 -8.44 1.71
C SER A 76 3.07 -7.36 2.19
N PHE A 77 3.44 -6.09 2.10
CA PHE A 77 2.57 -4.98 2.50
C PHE A 77 1.27 -4.92 1.67
N ARG A 78 1.35 -5.14 0.35
CA ARG A 78 0.18 -5.16 -0.54
C ARG A 78 -0.77 -6.33 -0.23
N ASP A 79 -0.23 -7.46 0.18
CA ASP A 79 -1.02 -8.63 0.57
C ASP A 79 -1.72 -8.41 1.91
N HIS A 80 -1.03 -7.81 2.89
CA HIS A 80 -1.65 -7.39 4.14
C HIS A 80 -2.79 -6.40 3.90
N LEU A 81 -2.61 -5.45 2.98
CA LEU A 81 -3.66 -4.50 2.63
C LEU A 81 -4.90 -5.16 2.00
N GLU A 82 -4.72 -6.24 1.24
CA GLU A 82 -5.86 -7.02 0.72
C GLU A 82 -6.64 -7.70 1.84
N ILE A 83 -5.93 -8.27 2.82
CA ILE A 83 -6.53 -8.89 3.99
C ILE A 83 -7.33 -7.85 4.79
N GLU A 84 -6.77 -6.66 5.01
CA GLU A 84 -7.49 -5.58 5.70
C GLU A 84 -8.73 -5.12 4.93
N LEU A 85 -8.64 -4.96 3.61
CA LEU A 85 -9.79 -4.63 2.76
C LEU A 85 -10.91 -5.66 2.85
N ASP A 86 -10.57 -6.95 2.92
CA ASP A 86 -11.55 -8.02 3.07
C ASP A 86 -12.16 -8.06 4.49
N LYS A 87 -11.36 -7.81 5.53
CA LYS A 87 -11.87 -7.65 6.92
C LYS A 87 -12.88 -6.52 7.01
N ILE A 88 -12.58 -5.35 6.43
CA ILE A 88 -13.49 -4.20 6.42
C ILE A 88 -14.77 -4.54 5.68
N ARG A 89 -14.67 -5.21 4.51
CA ARG A 89 -15.85 -5.66 3.74
C ARG A 89 -16.76 -6.55 4.60
N ARG A 90 -16.19 -7.57 5.26
CA ARG A 90 -16.95 -8.45 6.17
C ARG A 90 -17.50 -7.69 7.37
N GLY A 91 -16.78 -6.70 7.90
CA GLY A 91 -17.24 -5.82 8.97
C GLY A 91 -18.47 -4.98 8.57
N VAL A 92 -18.50 -4.47 7.33
CA VAL A 92 -19.66 -3.76 6.78
C VAL A 92 -20.86 -4.68 6.59
N GLU A 93 -20.63 -5.92 6.14
CA GLU A 93 -21.70 -6.94 6.08
C GLU A 93 -22.26 -7.24 7.48
N ALA A 94 -21.39 -7.40 8.48
CA ALA A 94 -21.79 -7.61 9.87
C ALA A 94 -22.58 -6.42 10.45
N LEU A 95 -22.19 -5.18 10.13
CA LEU A 95 -22.94 -3.97 10.52
C LEU A 95 -24.40 -4.04 10.06
N SER A 96 -24.65 -4.50 8.84
CA SER A 96 -26.01 -4.59 8.30
C SER A 96 -26.92 -5.60 9.02
N SER A 97 -26.33 -6.51 9.79
CA SER A 97 -27.05 -7.54 10.55
C SER A 97 -27.32 -7.17 12.02
N LEU A 98 -26.80 -6.03 12.49
CA LEU A 98 -26.95 -5.64 13.90
C LEU A 98 -28.39 -5.19 14.19
N PRO A 99 -29.06 -5.80 15.19
CA PRO A 99 -30.46 -5.50 15.50
C PRO A 99 -30.62 -4.22 16.35
N ASN A 100 -29.55 -3.73 16.97
CA ASN A 100 -29.59 -2.54 17.82
C ASN A 100 -28.89 -1.34 17.17
N GLU A 101 -29.51 -0.17 17.30
CA GLU A 101 -28.99 1.07 16.71
C GLU A 101 -27.69 1.52 17.39
N ALA A 102 -27.58 1.35 18.71
CA ALA A 102 -26.40 1.74 19.47
C ALA A 102 -25.15 0.95 19.05
N GLY A 103 -25.29 -0.37 18.84
CA GLY A 103 -24.19 -1.22 18.37
C GLY A 103 -23.85 -0.96 16.91
N PHE A 104 -24.84 -0.65 16.07
CA PHE A 104 -24.58 -0.19 14.70
C PHE A 104 -23.71 1.07 14.69
N VAL A 105 -24.07 2.09 15.47
CA VAL A 105 -23.34 3.36 15.53
C VAL A 105 -21.93 3.17 16.09
N SER A 106 -21.77 2.43 17.19
CA SER A 106 -20.46 2.21 17.80
C SER A 106 -19.53 1.40 16.89
N PHE A 107 -20.03 0.34 16.27
CA PHE A 107 -19.22 -0.48 15.37
C PHE A 107 -18.90 0.26 14.06
N GLN A 108 -19.82 1.09 13.55
CA GLN A 108 -19.55 1.96 12.41
C GLN A 108 -18.43 2.96 12.73
N ALA A 109 -18.48 3.60 13.89
CA ALA A 109 -17.44 4.53 14.33
C ALA A 109 -16.07 3.85 14.44
N TYR A 110 -16.03 2.63 15.00
CA TYR A 110 -14.82 1.83 15.09
C TYR A 110 -14.20 1.53 13.71
N ILE A 111 -15.00 1.08 12.74
CA ILE A 111 -14.48 0.81 11.38
C ILE A 111 -13.97 2.10 10.72
N ILE A 112 -14.64 3.23 10.92
CA ILE A 112 -14.18 4.52 10.40
C ILE A 112 -12.81 4.88 10.98
N GLU A 113 -12.64 4.80 12.30
CA GLU A 113 -11.37 5.11 12.97
C GLU A 113 -10.24 4.19 12.50
N ASP A 114 -10.49 2.88 12.47
CA ASP A 114 -9.52 1.87 12.05
C ASP A 114 -9.06 2.11 10.60
N THR A 115 -10.00 2.36 9.70
CA THR A 115 -9.68 2.65 8.30
C THR A 115 -8.95 3.98 8.11
N GLU A 116 -9.18 4.97 8.96
CA GLU A 116 -8.43 6.23 8.94
C GLU A 116 -6.98 6.06 9.41
N LEU A 117 -6.77 5.23 10.43
CA LEU A 117 -5.42 4.86 10.87
C LEU A 117 -4.68 4.09 9.77
N ALA A 118 -5.35 3.13 9.13
CA ALA A 118 -4.80 2.40 8.00
C ALA A 118 -4.41 3.33 6.84
N ILE A 119 -5.25 4.32 6.51
CA ILE A 119 -4.96 5.32 5.48
C ILE A 119 -3.73 6.18 5.83
N LYS A 120 -3.60 6.62 7.08
CA LYS A 120 -2.40 7.36 7.52
C LYS A 120 -1.14 6.53 7.36
N ASN A 121 -1.20 5.25 7.72
CA ASN A 121 -0.07 4.35 7.52
C ASN A 121 0.25 4.15 6.02
N LEU A 122 -0.76 4.00 5.18
CA LEU A 122 -0.60 3.89 3.73
C LEU A 122 0.09 5.10 3.11
N LEU A 123 -0.19 6.30 3.60
CA LEU A 123 0.48 7.52 3.15
C LEU A 123 1.98 7.49 3.44
N ASN A 124 2.38 7.00 4.61
CA ASN A 124 3.79 6.85 4.98
C ASN A 124 4.48 5.82 4.08
N VAL A 125 3.85 4.66 3.89
CA VAL A 125 4.37 3.61 3.01
C VAL A 125 4.49 4.12 1.57
N ARG A 126 3.48 4.82 1.07
CA ARG A 126 3.53 5.45 -0.26
C ARG A 126 4.74 6.40 -0.38
N SER A 127 4.92 7.29 0.60
CA SER A 127 6.03 8.24 0.61
C SER A 127 7.38 7.54 0.58
N TYR A 128 7.54 6.47 1.35
CA TYR A 128 8.78 5.68 1.35
C TYR A 128 9.06 5.07 -0.04
N TYR A 129 8.07 4.41 -0.65
CA TYR A 129 8.27 3.80 -1.97
C TYR A 129 8.35 4.81 -3.12
N ASP A 130 7.83 6.03 -2.94
CA ASP A 130 8.10 7.14 -3.85
C ASP A 130 9.58 7.51 -3.84
N GLN A 131 10.19 7.64 -2.66
CA GLN A 131 11.62 7.92 -2.52
C GLN A 131 12.48 6.81 -3.11
N VAL A 132 12.14 5.53 -2.87
CA VAL A 132 12.83 4.40 -3.49
C VAL A 132 12.81 4.51 -5.02
N VAL A 133 11.64 4.82 -5.61
CA VAL A 133 11.51 4.98 -7.05
C VAL A 133 12.32 6.17 -7.57
N GLU A 134 12.39 7.26 -6.82
CA GLU A 134 13.24 8.41 -7.15
C GLU A 134 14.73 8.05 -7.11
N SER A 135 15.19 7.34 -6.08
CA SER A 135 16.57 6.84 -6.01
C SER A 135 16.91 5.91 -7.18
N ILE A 136 15.98 5.02 -7.55
CA ILE A 136 16.14 4.15 -8.73
C ILE A 136 16.26 4.95 -10.03
N LYS A 137 15.57 6.08 -10.15
CA LYS A 137 15.70 6.95 -11.33
C LYS A 137 17.04 7.67 -11.34
N ALA A 138 17.49 8.21 -10.20
CA ALA A 138 18.78 8.88 -10.10
C ALA A 138 19.95 7.98 -10.51
N MET A 139 19.94 6.69 -10.10
CA MET A 139 20.94 5.72 -10.53
C MET A 139 21.03 5.53 -12.06
N LYS A 140 19.92 5.76 -12.78
CA LYS A 140 19.91 5.67 -14.25
C LYS A 140 20.45 6.92 -14.94
N ASP A 141 20.32 8.07 -14.30
CA ASP A 141 20.75 9.34 -14.90
C ASP A 141 22.28 9.53 -14.73
N GLU A 142 22.86 8.98 -13.66
CA GLU A 142 24.32 8.97 -13.43
C GLU A 142 25.08 8.01 -14.37
N SER A 143 24.41 7.04 -14.98
CA SER A 143 25.02 6.08 -15.92
C SER A 143 25.02 6.56 -17.39
N VAL A 144 24.60 7.81 -17.66
CA VAL A 144 24.56 8.43 -19.01
C VAL A 144 25.46 9.69 -19.10
N GLY A 145 26.22 10.01 -18.05
CA GLY A 145 27.22 11.10 -18.03
C GLY A 145 28.64 10.59 -18.15
#